data_AF-R7QQ88-F1
#
_entry.id   AF-R7QQ88-F1
#
_cell.length_a   1.000
_cell.length_b   1.000
_cell.length_c   1.000
_cell.angle_alpha   90.00
_cell.angle_beta   90.00
_cell.angle_gamma   90.00
#
_symmetry.space_group_name_H-M   'P 1'
#
loop_
_entity.id
_entity.type
_entity.pdbx_description
1 polymer ?
#
loop_
_entity_poly.entity_id
_entity_poly.type
_entity_poly.pdbx_seq_one_letter_code
_entity_poly.pdbx_strand_id
1 'polypeptide(L)'
;MQAGHGSQPDDVGVEWLNAPAAWAFYLGIVATVRFLIGLYPGLRDFQAWTFVNVTHAVITFYIFHWVKGNPFPTYWAASMPSNDRRTWWEQLDHRWQNTPSRKFCTAVVCVLYLFAVQTTPPAFHTYHFINFVAFVVLFIAKLPAMDSVRILGINR
;
A
#
# COMPACT_ATOMS: atom_id res chain seq x y z
N MET A 1 11.28 -25.00 -17.09
CA MET A 1 12.75 -24.83 -16.96
C MET A 1 13.02 -23.47 -16.34
N GLN A 2 13.39 -23.44 -15.07
CA GLN A 2 14.49 -22.64 -14.54
C GLN A 2 14.85 -23.26 -13.19
N ALA A 3 15.98 -23.97 -13.16
CA ALA A 3 16.64 -24.35 -11.93
C ALA A 3 17.43 -23.11 -11.47
N GLY A 4 17.17 -22.63 -10.26
CA GLY A 4 17.86 -21.50 -9.66
C GLY A 4 17.89 -21.69 -8.15
N HIS A 5 19.09 -21.91 -7.63
CA HIS A 5 19.57 -21.84 -6.25
C HIS A 5 18.56 -21.91 -5.09
N GLY A 6 18.79 -22.88 -4.19
CA GLY A 6 18.11 -23.03 -2.91
C GLY A 6 18.43 -21.94 -1.90
N SER A 7 17.98 -20.71 -2.15
CA SER A 7 17.62 -19.79 -1.09
C SER A 7 16.29 -20.25 -0.49
N GLN A 8 16.18 -20.28 0.85
CA GLN A 8 14.89 -20.48 1.49
C GLN A 8 13.90 -19.43 0.94
N PRO A 9 12.68 -19.80 0.55
CA PRO A 9 11.65 -18.81 0.24
C PRO A 9 11.23 -18.20 1.57
N ASP A 10 11.85 -17.08 1.93
CA ASP A 10 11.62 -16.43 3.21
C ASP A 10 10.21 -15.81 3.28
N ASP A 11 9.58 -15.46 2.14
CA ASP A 11 8.51 -14.45 2.14
C ASP A 11 7.32 -14.72 1.17
N VAL A 12 6.76 -15.93 1.10
CA VAL A 12 5.75 -16.21 0.02
C VAL A 12 4.41 -15.46 0.15
N GLY A 13 4.15 -14.78 1.27
CA GLY A 13 2.88 -14.06 1.50
C GLY A 13 2.72 -12.77 0.69
N VAL A 14 3.82 -12.16 0.26
CA VAL A 14 3.83 -10.83 -0.36
C VAL A 14 4.53 -10.77 -1.72
N GLU A 15 5.24 -11.84 -2.11
CA GLU A 15 5.96 -11.95 -3.38
C GLU A 15 5.06 -11.85 -4.62
N TRP A 16 3.76 -12.16 -4.50
CA TRP A 16 2.80 -12.01 -5.61
C TRP A 16 2.74 -10.57 -6.14
N LEU A 17 3.11 -9.58 -5.33
CA LEU A 17 3.17 -8.18 -5.71
C LEU A 17 4.32 -7.89 -6.70
N ASN A 18 5.25 -8.81 -6.91
CA ASN A 18 6.34 -8.64 -7.89
C ASN A 18 5.90 -8.93 -9.33
N ALA A 19 4.73 -9.53 -9.51
CA ALA A 19 4.18 -9.80 -10.84
C ALA A 19 3.60 -8.52 -11.48
N PRO A 20 3.97 -8.14 -12.72
CA PRO A 20 3.37 -7.01 -13.42
C PRO A 20 1.84 -7.12 -13.56
N ALA A 21 1.32 -8.35 -13.69
CA ALA A 21 -0.12 -8.60 -13.71
C ALA A 21 -0.81 -8.19 -12.39
N ALA A 22 -0.15 -8.35 -11.25
CA ALA A 22 -0.68 -7.89 -9.96
C ALA A 22 -0.80 -6.36 -9.93
N TRP A 23 0.15 -5.62 -10.52
CA TRP A 23 0.08 -4.16 -10.62
C TRP A 23 -1.07 -3.71 -11.52
N ALA A 24 -1.22 -4.34 -12.68
CA ALA A 24 -2.32 -4.06 -13.60
C ALA A 24 -3.68 -4.34 -12.93
N PHE A 25 -3.81 -5.48 -12.27
CA PHE A 25 -5.02 -5.85 -11.52
C PHE A 25 -5.32 -4.85 -10.40
N TYR A 26 -4.30 -4.45 -9.66
CA TYR A 26 -4.40 -3.46 -8.60
C TYR A 26 -4.90 -2.10 -9.12
N LEU A 27 -4.32 -1.59 -10.21
CA LEU A 27 -4.76 -0.36 -10.85
C LEU A 27 -6.20 -0.50 -11.39
N GLY A 28 -6.55 -1.68 -11.91
CA GLY A 28 -7.90 -2.04 -12.30
C GLY A 28 -8.89 -1.90 -11.14
N ILE A 29 -8.57 -2.46 -9.95
CA ILE A 29 -9.41 -2.30 -8.75
C ILE A 29 -9.59 -0.83 -8.39
N VAL A 30 -8.50 -0.05 -8.34
CA VAL A 30 -8.58 1.38 -8.02
C VAL A 30 -9.45 2.13 -9.02
N ALA A 31 -9.31 1.84 -10.31
CA ALA A 31 -10.11 2.45 -11.37
C ALA A 31 -11.60 2.05 -11.26
N THR A 32 -11.89 0.77 -10.98
CA THR A 32 -13.26 0.28 -10.77
C THR A 32 -13.88 0.92 -9.54
N VAL A 33 -13.19 0.98 -8.40
CA VAL A 33 -13.70 1.65 -7.20
C VAL A 33 -13.98 3.13 -7.49
N ARG A 34 -13.05 3.82 -8.17
CA ARG A 34 -13.25 5.21 -8.57
C ARG A 34 -14.46 5.40 -9.49
N PHE A 35 -14.64 4.51 -10.45
CA PHE A 35 -15.78 4.53 -11.37
C PHE A 35 -17.09 4.34 -10.60
N LEU A 36 -17.18 3.31 -9.75
CA LEU A 36 -18.38 3.00 -8.97
C LEU A 36 -18.79 4.16 -8.04
N ILE A 37 -17.84 4.80 -7.35
CA ILE A 37 -18.12 5.98 -6.52
C ILE A 37 -18.64 7.15 -7.36
N GLY A 38 -18.10 7.32 -8.57
CA GLY A 38 -18.53 8.36 -9.51
C GLY A 38 -19.96 8.18 -10.03
N LEU A 39 -20.55 6.98 -9.90
CA LEU A 39 -21.95 6.74 -10.28
C LEU A 39 -22.95 7.28 -9.24
N TYR A 40 -22.49 7.66 -8.05
CA TYR A 40 -23.39 8.13 -6.99
C TYR A 40 -23.99 9.51 -7.33
N PRO A 41 -25.32 9.65 -7.43
CA PRO A 41 -25.95 10.92 -7.77
C PRO A 41 -25.65 12.02 -6.76
N GLY A 42 -25.27 13.19 -7.24
CA GLY A 42 -24.98 14.35 -6.40
C GLY A 42 -23.56 14.38 -5.81
N LEU A 43 -22.74 13.34 -6.04
CA LEU A 43 -21.33 13.39 -5.67
C LEU A 43 -20.53 14.17 -6.71
N ARG A 44 -19.75 15.16 -6.28
CA ARG A 44 -18.86 15.90 -7.18
C ARG A 44 -17.57 15.10 -7.41
N ASP A 45 -16.96 15.31 -8.57
CA ASP A 45 -15.78 14.56 -9.01
C ASP A 45 -14.63 14.55 -7.98
N PHE A 46 -14.33 15.72 -7.40
CA PHE A 46 -13.29 15.85 -6.38
C PHE A 46 -13.60 15.11 -5.07
N GLN A 47 -14.88 14.95 -4.74
CA GLN A 47 -15.31 14.20 -3.55
C GLN A 47 -15.08 12.71 -3.79
N ALA A 48 -15.31 12.21 -5.02
CA ALA A 48 -14.98 10.83 -5.38
C ALA A 48 -13.48 10.56 -5.25
N TRP A 49 -12.63 11.44 -5.80
CA TRP A 49 -11.18 11.28 -5.70
C TRP A 49 -10.68 11.38 -4.26
N THR A 50 -11.25 12.27 -3.45
CA THR A 50 -10.93 12.33 -2.01
C THR A 50 -11.29 11.03 -1.31
N PHE A 51 -12.47 10.47 -1.59
CA PHE A 51 -12.88 9.20 -1.01
C PHE A 51 -11.95 8.06 -1.41
N VAL A 52 -11.56 7.97 -2.69
CA VAL A 52 -10.61 6.97 -3.18
C VAL A 52 -9.26 7.12 -2.50
N ASN A 53 -8.72 8.34 -2.42
CA ASN A 53 -7.42 8.62 -1.81
C ASN A 53 -7.40 8.25 -0.31
N VAL A 54 -8.42 8.67 0.45
CA VAL A 54 -8.51 8.37 1.90
C VAL A 54 -8.74 6.87 2.15
N THR A 55 -9.66 6.25 1.40
CA THR A 55 -9.96 4.82 1.55
C THR A 55 -8.74 3.97 1.21
N HIS A 56 -8.06 4.29 0.12
CA HIS A 56 -6.80 3.68 -0.25
C HIS A 56 -5.75 3.84 0.86
N ALA A 57 -5.63 5.06 1.42
CA ALA A 57 -4.69 5.33 2.49
C ALA A 57 -4.92 4.46 3.71
N VAL A 58 -6.17 4.39 4.19
CA VAL A 58 -6.56 3.59 5.36
C VAL A 58 -6.35 2.10 5.13
N ILE A 59 -6.87 1.55 4.03
CA ILE A 59 -6.81 0.12 3.75
C ILE A 59 -5.35 -0.33 3.55
N THR A 60 -4.59 0.40 2.75
CA THR A 60 -3.20 0.01 2.47
C THR A 60 -2.29 0.25 3.66
N PHE A 61 -2.54 1.25 4.49
CA PHE A 61 -1.84 1.40 5.77
C PHE A 61 -2.07 0.20 6.66
N TYR A 62 -3.32 -0.23 6.84
CA TYR A 62 -3.65 -1.40 7.63
C TYR A 62 -2.97 -2.66 7.09
N ILE A 63 -3.16 -2.97 5.80
CA ILE A 63 -2.60 -4.20 5.20
C ILE A 63 -1.07 -4.21 5.25
N PHE A 64 -0.40 -3.12 4.86
CA PHE A 64 1.06 -3.14 4.73
C PHE A 64 1.80 -2.83 6.02
N HIS A 65 1.27 -1.97 6.89
CA HIS A 65 1.98 -1.45 8.06
C HIS A 65 1.39 -1.91 9.40
N TRP A 66 0.23 -2.57 9.40
CA TRP A 66 -0.36 -3.14 10.62
C TRP A 66 -0.34 -4.67 10.64
N VAL A 67 -0.79 -5.31 9.55
CA VAL A 67 -0.83 -6.77 9.46
C VAL A 67 0.58 -7.35 9.46
N LYS A 68 0.77 -8.40 10.27
CA LYS A 68 2.03 -9.14 10.45
C LYS A 68 1.85 -10.62 10.15
N GLY A 69 2.97 -11.33 10.01
CA GLY A 69 2.99 -12.77 9.76
C GLY A 69 2.51 -13.12 8.35
N ASN A 70 2.34 -14.41 8.12
CA ASN A 70 1.83 -14.93 6.86
C ASN A 70 0.38 -15.44 7.04
N PRO A 71 -0.59 -14.98 6.22
CA PRO A 71 -1.97 -15.47 6.28
C PRO A 71 -2.12 -16.94 5.82
N PHE A 72 -1.11 -17.50 5.15
CA PHE A 72 -1.13 -18.87 4.62
C PHE A 72 -0.16 -19.78 5.40
N PRO A 73 -0.66 -20.64 6.32
CA PRO A 73 0.18 -21.55 7.08
C PRO A 73 0.77 -22.59 6.12
N THR A 74 2.06 -22.45 5.89
CA THR A 74 2.87 -23.28 4.99
C THR A 74 4.07 -23.76 5.78
N TYR A 75 4.67 -24.87 5.34
CA TYR A 75 5.80 -25.47 6.06
C TYR A 75 6.93 -24.46 6.32
N TRP A 76 7.24 -23.61 5.32
CA TRP A 76 8.28 -22.57 5.42
C TRP A 76 7.85 -21.40 6.32
N ALA A 77 6.58 -20.99 6.30
CA ALA A 77 6.09 -19.92 7.19
C ALA A 77 6.11 -20.35 8.66
N ALA A 78 5.81 -21.63 8.95
CA ALA A 78 5.86 -22.18 10.29
C ALA A 78 7.30 -22.37 10.82
N SER A 79 8.29 -22.42 9.92
CA SER A 79 9.70 -22.62 10.29
C SER A 79 10.52 -21.33 10.35
N MET A 80 9.90 -20.16 10.16
CA MET A 80 10.53 -18.84 10.26
C MET A 80 9.89 -17.94 11.32
N PRO A 81 10.37 -18.00 12.58
CA PRO A 81 9.84 -17.19 13.69
C PRO A 81 9.96 -15.67 13.47
N SER A 82 10.79 -15.24 12.52
CA SER A 82 11.01 -13.82 12.19
C SER A 82 9.82 -13.18 11.46
N ASN A 83 9.01 -13.95 10.73
CA ASN A 83 7.92 -13.41 9.91
C ASN A 83 6.72 -12.98 10.75
N ASP A 84 6.45 -13.66 11.87
CA ASP A 84 5.34 -13.34 12.77
C ASP A 84 5.43 -11.93 13.36
N ARG A 85 6.64 -11.35 13.43
CA ARG A 85 6.88 -10.02 14.01
C ARG A 85 6.96 -8.91 12.96
N ARG A 86 7.12 -9.27 11.68
CA ARG A 86 7.31 -8.34 10.57
C ARG A 86 5.97 -8.00 9.93
N THR A 87 5.79 -6.73 9.62
CA THR A 87 4.65 -6.26 8.81
C THR A 87 4.81 -6.70 7.36
N TRP A 88 3.73 -6.74 6.60
CA TRP A 88 3.79 -7.11 5.17
C TRP A 88 4.68 -6.16 4.35
N TRP A 89 4.75 -4.88 4.72
CA TRP A 89 5.70 -3.94 4.10
C TRP A 89 7.15 -4.32 4.37
N GLU A 90 7.46 -4.84 5.54
CA GLU A 90 8.81 -5.31 5.87
C GLU A 90 9.12 -6.63 5.17
N GLN A 91 8.16 -7.55 5.09
CA GLN A 91 8.33 -8.82 4.37
C GLN A 91 8.54 -8.62 2.86
N LEU A 92 8.04 -7.51 2.27
CA LEU A 92 8.14 -7.27 0.84
C LEU A 92 9.62 -7.18 0.38
N ASP A 93 9.95 -7.90 -0.69
CA ASP A 93 11.25 -7.89 -1.35
C ASP A 93 12.43 -8.09 -0.39
N HIS A 94 12.30 -8.98 0.59
CA HIS A 94 13.36 -9.27 1.56
C HIS A 94 13.91 -8.01 2.27
N ARG A 95 13.04 -7.02 2.52
CA ARG A 95 13.38 -5.69 3.07
C ARG A 95 14.30 -4.83 2.20
N TRP A 96 14.58 -5.23 0.97
CA TRP A 96 15.33 -4.39 0.04
C TRP A 96 14.54 -3.13 -0.27
N GLN A 97 15.22 -2.00 -0.10
CA GLN A 97 14.62 -0.69 -0.33
C GLN A 97 14.71 -0.33 -1.82
N ASN A 98 13.83 0.56 -2.28
CA ASN A 98 13.84 1.07 -3.67
C ASN A 98 13.68 0.03 -4.78
N THR A 99 13.07 -1.11 -4.47
CA THR A 99 12.69 -2.14 -5.43
C THR A 99 11.53 -1.67 -6.33
N PRO A 100 11.32 -2.30 -7.50
CA PRO A 100 10.23 -1.94 -8.39
C PRO A 100 8.85 -1.97 -7.72
N SER A 101 8.55 -2.99 -6.91
CA SER A 101 7.25 -3.15 -6.24
C SER A 101 7.03 -2.10 -5.16
N ARG A 102 8.05 -1.77 -4.35
CA ARG A 102 7.97 -0.67 -3.39
C ARG A 102 7.77 0.68 -4.09
N LYS A 103 8.50 0.92 -5.19
CA LYS A 103 8.33 2.13 -6.01
C LYS A 103 6.93 2.21 -6.60
N PHE A 104 6.38 1.09 -7.09
CA PHE A 104 5.01 1.02 -7.58
C PHE A 104 4.02 1.42 -6.48
N CYS A 105 4.10 0.81 -5.29
CA CYS A 105 3.22 1.15 -4.17
C CYS A 105 3.30 2.63 -3.77
N THR A 106 4.51 3.18 -3.70
CA THR A 106 4.69 4.60 -3.37
C THR A 106 4.20 5.51 -4.50
N ALA A 107 4.42 5.14 -5.76
CA ALA A 107 3.96 5.90 -6.92
C ALA A 107 2.43 5.99 -6.97
N VAL A 108 1.71 4.90 -6.66
CA VAL A 108 0.23 4.94 -6.57
C VAL A 108 -0.22 5.98 -5.54
N VAL A 109 0.40 6.01 -4.35
CA VAL A 109 0.05 6.97 -3.29
C VAL A 109 0.23 8.41 -3.79
N CYS A 110 1.35 8.70 -4.47
CA CYS A 110 1.58 10.01 -5.08
C CYS A 110 0.54 10.34 -6.14
N VAL A 111 0.25 9.42 -7.06
CA VAL A 111 -0.69 9.64 -8.18
C VAL A 111 -2.12 9.87 -7.67
N LEU A 112 -2.58 9.09 -6.69
CA LEU A 112 -3.91 9.28 -6.11
C LEU A 112 -4.06 10.61 -5.40
N TYR A 113 -3.04 11.03 -4.64
CA TYR A 113 -3.01 12.35 -4.03
C TYR A 113 -3.06 13.47 -5.07
N LEU A 114 -2.26 13.35 -6.14
CA LEU A 114 -2.25 14.34 -7.24
C LEU A 114 -3.62 14.44 -7.91
N PHE A 115 -4.29 13.33 -8.20
CA PHE A 115 -5.65 13.37 -8.75
C PHE A 115 -6.64 14.03 -7.79
N ALA A 116 -6.56 13.73 -6.49
CA ALA A 116 -7.44 14.32 -5.49
C ALA A 116 -7.25 15.84 -5.36
N VAL A 117 -6.00 16.33 -5.35
CA VAL A 117 -5.70 17.76 -5.28
C VAL A 117 -6.05 18.48 -6.58
N GLN A 118 -5.68 17.91 -7.73
CA GLN A 118 -5.92 18.51 -9.04
C GLN A 118 -7.41 18.72 -9.33
N THR A 119 -8.26 17.81 -8.84
CA THR A 119 -9.72 17.91 -9.03
C THR A 119 -10.40 18.77 -7.99
N THR A 120 -9.82 18.95 -6.80
CA THR A 120 -10.40 19.75 -5.71
C THR A 120 -10.28 21.25 -6.01
N PRO A 121 -11.40 22.00 -6.11
CA PRO A 121 -11.31 23.44 -6.37
C PRO A 121 -10.59 24.17 -5.23
N PRO A 122 -9.85 25.27 -5.50
CA PRO A 122 -8.99 25.92 -4.51
C PRO A 122 -9.70 26.38 -3.23
N ALA A 123 -10.99 26.75 -3.32
CA ALA A 123 -11.79 27.21 -2.18
C ALA A 123 -12.12 26.10 -1.15
N PHE A 124 -11.98 24.82 -1.50
CA PHE A 124 -12.33 23.69 -0.63
C PHE A 124 -11.15 23.24 0.23
N HIS A 125 -10.67 24.12 1.12
CA HIS A 125 -9.49 23.88 1.96
C HIS A 125 -9.57 22.60 2.80
N THR A 126 -10.74 22.24 3.31
CA THR A 126 -10.94 21.02 4.09
C THR A 126 -10.59 19.75 3.30
N TYR A 127 -10.95 19.69 2.01
CA TYR A 127 -10.65 18.53 1.16
C TYR A 127 -9.16 18.45 0.83
N HIS A 128 -8.51 19.59 0.56
CA HIS A 128 -7.06 19.65 0.41
C HIS A 128 -6.32 19.16 1.66
N PHE A 129 -6.74 19.62 2.83
CA PHE A 129 -6.15 19.21 4.10
C PHE A 129 -6.29 17.71 4.36
N ILE A 130 -7.49 17.15 4.17
CA ILE A 130 -7.74 15.71 4.34
C ILE A 130 -6.88 14.88 3.39
N ASN A 131 -6.83 15.25 2.11
CA ASN A 131 -6.01 14.54 1.12
C ASN A 131 -4.52 14.62 1.44
N PHE A 132 -4.04 15.77 1.90
CA PHE A 132 -2.66 15.97 2.29
C PHE A 132 -2.28 15.14 3.52
N VAL A 133 -3.11 15.11 4.55
CA VAL A 133 -2.87 14.29 5.75
C VAL A 133 -2.82 12.80 5.39
N ALA A 134 -3.79 12.32 4.59
CA ALA A 134 -3.81 10.94 4.12
C ALA A 134 -2.53 10.57 3.33
N PHE A 135 -2.10 11.47 2.43
CA PHE A 135 -0.87 11.32 1.66
C PHE A 135 0.36 11.28 2.57
N VAL A 136 0.54 12.28 3.45
CA VAL A 136 1.74 12.41 4.29
C VAL A 136 1.90 11.19 5.20
N VAL A 137 0.83 10.75 5.87
CA VAL A 137 0.87 9.58 6.76
C VAL A 137 1.35 8.34 5.99
N LEU A 138 0.74 8.05 4.84
CA LEU A 138 1.07 6.83 4.10
C LEU A 138 2.40 6.94 3.37
N PHE A 139 2.74 8.11 2.83
CA PHE A 139 4.01 8.35 2.16
C PHE A 139 5.18 8.18 3.12
N ILE A 140 5.09 8.79 4.32
CA ILE A 140 6.10 8.62 5.38
C ILE A 140 6.25 7.14 5.72
N ALA A 141 5.14 6.41 5.93
CA ALA A 141 5.18 4.98 6.26
C ALA A 141 5.93 4.13 5.21
N LYS A 142 5.98 4.58 3.95
CA LYS A 142 6.67 3.91 2.85
C LYS A 142 8.12 4.33 2.65
N LEU A 143 8.62 5.33 3.39
CA LEU A 143 10.01 5.76 3.28
C LEU A 143 10.97 4.69 3.84
N PRO A 144 12.17 4.51 3.23
CA PRO A 144 13.19 3.60 3.76
C PRO A 144 13.58 3.90 5.22
N ALA A 145 13.52 5.17 5.63
CA ALA A 145 13.82 5.60 7.00
C ALA A 145 12.83 5.05 8.05
N MET A 146 11.65 4.58 7.63
CA MET A 146 10.64 3.99 8.51
C MET A 146 10.74 2.47 8.62
N ASP A 147 11.72 1.82 7.97
CA ASP A 147 11.90 0.37 8.06
C ASP A 147 12.19 -0.05 9.51
N SER A 148 11.41 -1.00 10.04
CA SER A 148 11.47 -1.45 11.44
C SER A 148 11.20 -0.37 12.51
N VAL A 149 10.76 0.83 12.13
CA VAL A 149 10.39 1.87 13.07
C VAL A 149 8.96 1.64 13.55
N ARG A 150 8.77 1.64 14.88
CA ARG A 150 7.45 1.63 15.54
C ARG A 150 7.32 2.90 16.36
N ILE A 151 6.61 3.89 15.80
CA ILE A 151 6.34 5.15 16.49
C ILE A 151 5.60 4.81 17.80
N LEU A 152 6.13 5.29 18.93
CA LEU A 152 5.62 5.04 20.29
C LEU A 152 5.58 3.56 20.73
N GLY A 153 6.25 2.64 20.02
CA GLY A 153 6.28 1.22 20.38
C GLY A 153 4.95 0.48 20.14
N ILE A 154 4.02 1.07 19.38
CA ILE A 154 2.75 0.43 19.00
C ILE A 154 3.04 -0.71 18.01
N ASN A 155 2.28 -1.81 18.10
CA ASN A 155 2.41 -2.99 17.22
C ASN A 155 3.83 -3.62 17.24
N ARG A 156 4.34 -3.95 18.45
CA ARG A 156 5.55 -4.78 18.65
C ARG A 156 5.27 -6.26 18.44
#